data_AF-X0ZQ75-F1
#
_entry.id   AF-X0ZQ75-F1
#
_cell.length_a   1.000
_cell.length_b   1.000
_cell.length_c   1.000
_cell.angle_alpha   90.00
_cell.angle_beta   90.00
_cell.angle_gamma   90.00
#
_symmetry.space_group_name_H-M   'P 1'
#
loop_
_entity.id
_entity.type
_entity.pdbx_description
1 polymer ?
#
loop_
_entity_poly.entity_id
_entity_poly.type
_entity_poly.pdbx_seq_one_letter_code
_entity_poly.pdbx_strand_id
1 'polypeptide(L)'
;MEKIVLPEEHVSVKVKLGFSFGGFANNILNGFVFANLTFFYNQKLGADATLLGIAWLIFAIWNTINDPIASYFIDNTRTKIGRRIPYIRYGSIFYGLAFIFCWFPIAPLDNQIALFFNFCSSESF
;
A
#
# COMPACT_ATOMS: atom_id res chain seq x y z
N MET A 1 -28.91 27.40 11.78
CA MET A 1 -28.19 26.18 11.39
C MET A 1 -28.30 25.21 12.56
N GLU A 2 -29.02 24.12 12.39
CA GLU A 2 -29.24 23.10 13.43
C GLU A 2 -27.93 22.34 13.66
N LYS A 3 -27.41 22.37 14.90
CA LYS A 3 -26.21 21.60 15.26
C LYS A 3 -26.60 20.14 15.25
N ILE A 4 -26.17 19.40 14.24
CA ILE A 4 -26.23 17.94 14.21
C ILE A 4 -25.31 17.46 15.35
N VAL A 5 -25.89 17.15 16.51
CA VAL A 5 -25.16 16.56 17.63
C VAL A 5 -25.01 15.08 17.31
N LEU A 6 -23.84 14.71 16.78
CA LEU A 6 -23.50 13.32 16.56
C LEU A 6 -23.43 12.61 17.92
N PRO A 7 -24.02 11.41 18.08
CA PRO A 7 -23.91 10.66 19.32
C PRO A 7 -22.42 10.36 19.60
N GLU A 8 -21.99 10.53 20.86
CA GLU A 8 -20.63 10.17 21.25
C GLU A 8 -20.44 8.65 21.11
N GLU A 9 -19.71 8.24 20.08
CA GLU A 9 -19.36 6.84 19.85
C GLU A 9 -18.21 6.45 20.78
N HIS A 10 -18.54 5.86 21.93
CA HIS A 10 -17.54 5.36 22.87
C HIS A 10 -16.91 4.06 22.35
N VAL A 11 -15.82 4.20 21.60
CA VAL A 11 -15.03 3.05 21.11
C VAL A 11 -14.15 2.50 22.22
N SER A 12 -14.21 1.18 22.43
CA SER A 12 -13.38 0.46 23.42
C SER A 12 -11.88 0.69 23.19
N VAL A 13 -11.13 0.82 24.29
CA VAL A 13 -9.65 0.98 24.27
C VAL A 13 -8.99 -0.15 23.49
N LYS A 14 -9.50 -1.39 23.56
CA LYS A 14 -8.97 -2.53 22.81
C LYS A 14 -9.05 -2.31 21.29
N VAL A 15 -10.17 -1.74 20.82
CA VAL A 15 -10.37 -1.45 19.40
C VAL A 15 -9.47 -0.30 18.96
N LYS A 16 -9.32 0.73 19.79
CA LYS A 16 -8.38 1.84 19.53
C LYS A 16 -6.94 1.33 19.40
N LEU A 17 -6.48 0.54 20.37
CA LEU A 17 -5.13 -0.03 20.36
C LEU A 17 -4.90 -0.95 19.15
N GLY A 18 -5.87 -1.81 18.82
CA GLY A 18 -5.78 -2.68 17.64
C GLY A 18 -5.70 -1.88 16.34
N PHE A 19 -6.51 -0.83 16.20
CA PHE A 19 -6.50 0.04 15.03
C PHE A 19 -5.20 0.84 14.93
N SER A 20 -4.71 1.40 16.04
CA SER A 20 -3.44 2.11 16.11
C SER A 20 -2.25 1.21 15.77
N PHE A 21 -2.24 -0.04 16.27
CA PHE A 21 -1.18 -0.99 15.98
C PHE A 21 -1.17 -1.38 14.49
N GLY A 22 -2.35 -1.60 13.89
CA GLY A 22 -2.47 -1.82 12.45
C GLY A 22 -1.96 -0.62 11.63
N GLY A 23 -2.35 0.59 12.03
CA GLY A 23 -1.85 1.82 11.40
C GLY A 23 -0.33 1.98 11.54
N PHE A 24 0.23 1.65 12.70
CA PHE A 24 1.67 1.68 12.95
C PHE A 24 2.43 0.71 12.04
N ALA A 25 1.98 -0.54 11.95
CA ALA A 25 2.57 -1.54 11.07
C ALA A 25 2.51 -1.09 9.60
N ASN A 26 1.38 -0.56 9.15
CA ASN A 26 1.23 -0.05 7.79
C ASN A 26 2.22 1.07 7.45
N ASN A 27 2.41 2.02 8.37
CA ASN A 27 3.34 3.14 8.17
C ASN A 27 4.79 2.68 8.14
N ILE A 28 5.19 1.72 8.98
CA ILE A 28 6.55 1.16 8.95
C ILE A 28 6.82 0.48 7.62
N LEU A 29 5.90 -0.38 7.16
CA LEU A 29 6.09 -1.11 5.91
C LEU A 29 6.18 -0.16 4.71
N ASN A 30 5.27 0.81 4.62
CA ASN A 30 5.33 1.84 3.58
C ASN A 30 6.65 2.62 3.64
N GLY A 31 7.01 3.15 4.82
CA GLY A 31 8.26 3.91 4.98
C GLY A 31 9.50 3.10 4.60
N PHE A 32 9.50 1.79 4.87
CA PHE A 32 10.59 0.91 4.49
C PHE A 32 10.70 0.73 2.97
N VAL A 33 9.58 0.52 2.27
CA VAL A 33 9.53 0.41 0.80
C VAL A 33 10.01 1.71 0.14
N PHE A 34 9.39 2.85 0.50
CA PHE A 34 9.73 4.15 -0.09
C PHE A 34 11.21 4.53 0.12
N ALA A 35 11.80 4.15 1.26
CA ALA A 35 13.20 4.47 1.54
C ALA A 35 14.20 3.52 0.87
N ASN A 36 13.87 2.22 0.73
CA ASN A 36 14.86 1.20 0.38
C ASN A 36 14.65 0.53 -0.98
N LEU A 37 13.43 0.53 -1.55
CA LEU A 37 13.16 -0.26 -2.76
C LEU A 37 13.96 0.28 -3.96
N THR A 38 13.96 1.59 -4.18
CA THR A 38 14.77 2.23 -5.22
C THR A 38 16.26 1.92 -5.04
N PHE A 39 16.77 1.99 -3.80
CA PHE A 39 18.16 1.65 -3.50
C PHE A 39 18.47 0.19 -3.81
N PHE A 40 17.59 -0.74 -3.44
CA PHE A 40 17.74 -2.16 -3.73
C PHE A 40 17.82 -2.43 -5.24
N TYR A 41 16.89 -1.88 -6.04
CA TYR A 41 16.91 -2.09 -7.49
C TYR A 41 18.08 -1.39 -8.17
N ASN A 42 18.41 -0.16 -7.78
CA ASN A 42 19.49 0.58 -8.42
C ASN A 42 20.88 0.05 -8.06
N GLN A 43 21.17 -0.10 -6.75
CA GLN A 43 22.52 -0.40 -6.27
C GLN A 43 22.81 -1.89 -6.17
N LYS A 44 21.81 -2.73 -5.86
CA LYS A 44 22.01 -4.18 -5.73
C LYS A 44 21.76 -4.93 -7.03
N LEU A 45 20.72 -4.54 -7.77
CA LEU A 45 20.34 -5.20 -9.03
C LEU A 45 20.88 -4.48 -10.28
N GLY A 46 21.43 -3.28 -10.13
CA GLY A 46 21.99 -2.53 -11.26
C GLY A 46 20.94 -1.97 -12.22
N ALA A 47 19.72 -1.72 -11.74
CA ALA A 47 18.66 -1.13 -12.54
C ALA A 47 18.95 0.35 -12.85
N ASP A 48 18.70 0.76 -14.08
CA ASP A 48 18.89 2.13 -14.53
C ASP A 48 18.02 3.13 -13.75
N ALA A 49 18.65 4.23 -13.29
CA ALA A 49 17.98 5.23 -12.45
C ALA A 49 16.89 6.01 -13.20
N THR A 50 17.04 6.22 -14.51
CA THR A 50 16.02 6.90 -15.32
C THR A 50 14.76 6.05 -15.44
N LEU A 51 14.91 4.74 -15.67
CA LEU A 51 13.78 3.80 -15.69
C LEU A 51 13.05 3.75 -14.34
N LEU A 52 13.78 3.70 -13.22
CA LEU A 52 13.15 3.74 -11.88
C LEU A 52 12.40 5.05 -11.64
N GLY A 53 12.92 6.19 -12.10
CA GLY A 53 12.22 7.48 -12.02
C GLY A 53 10.91 7.50 -12.82
N ILE A 54 10.91 6.90 -14.02
CA ILE A 54 9.68 6.73 -14.83
C ILE A 54 8.68 5.84 -14.10
N ALA A 55 9.14 4.76 -13.46
CA ALA A 55 8.27 3.88 -12.69
C ALA A 55 7.60 4.61 -11.52
N TRP A 56 8.33 5.48 -10.80
CA TRP A 56 7.76 6.33 -9.75
C TRP A 56 6.70 7.30 -10.29
N LEU A 57 6.88 7.86 -11.48
CA LEU A 57 5.86 8.69 -12.12
C LEU A 57 4.60 7.90 -12.46
N ILE A 58 4.76 6.69 -13.00
CA ILE A 58 3.63 5.79 -13.28
C ILE A 58 2.90 5.44 -11.98
N PHE A 59 3.64 5.09 -10.92
CA PHE A 59 3.09 4.81 -9.59
C PHE A 59 2.27 6.00 -9.05
N ALA A 60 2.78 7.23 -9.16
CA ALA A 60 2.08 8.41 -8.68
C ALA A 60 0.74 8.64 -9.43
N ILE A 61 0.75 8.50 -10.76
CA ILE A 61 -0.45 8.62 -11.59
C ILE A 61 -1.46 7.52 -11.23
N TRP A 62 -0.98 6.29 -11.09
CA TRP A 62 -1.79 5.13 -10.75
C TRP A 62 -2.48 5.28 -9.39
N ASN A 63 -1.75 5.69 -8.34
CA ASN A 63 -2.34 5.91 -7.02
C ASN A 63 -3.34 7.05 -6.99
N THR A 64 -3.07 8.14 -7.70
CA THR A 64 -4.01 9.26 -7.80
C THR A 64 -5.37 8.82 -8.33
N ILE A 65 -5.40 7.78 -9.19
CA ILE A 65 -6.63 7.20 -9.74
C ILE A 65 -7.22 6.15 -8.78
N ASN A 66 -6.40 5.27 -8.23
CA ASN A 66 -6.87 4.17 -7.38
C ASN A 66 -7.40 4.63 -6.03
N ASP A 67 -6.81 5.65 -5.42
CA ASP A 67 -7.19 6.11 -4.08
C ASP A 67 -8.67 6.55 -4.04
N PRO A 68 -9.18 7.38 -4.97
CA PRO A 68 -10.61 7.68 -5.07
C PRO A 68 -11.48 6.44 -5.30
N ILE A 69 -11.04 5.51 -6.15
CA ILE A 69 -11.79 4.30 -6.50
C ILE A 69 -11.93 3.41 -5.26
N ALA A 70 -10.82 3.14 -4.57
CA ALA A 70 -10.80 2.37 -3.34
C ALA A 70 -11.66 3.03 -2.25
N SER A 71 -11.56 4.35 -2.12
CA SER A 71 -12.41 5.13 -1.20
C SER A 71 -13.90 4.91 -1.48
N TYR A 72 -14.32 5.01 -2.75
CA TYR A 72 -15.71 4.79 -3.17
C TYR A 72 -16.22 3.38 -2.84
N PHE A 73 -15.41 2.34 -3.09
CA PHE A 73 -15.79 0.96 -2.77
C PHE A 73 -15.91 0.74 -1.26
N ILE A 74 -14.96 1.25 -0.47
CA ILE A 74 -14.98 1.12 0.98
C ILE A 74 -16.21 1.84 1.55
N ASP A 75 -16.51 3.04 1.07
CA ASP A 75 -17.65 3.82 1.56
C ASP A 75 -19.01 3.19 1.24
N ASN A 76 -19.13 2.51 0.10
CA ASN A 76 -20.35 1.82 -0.32
C ASN A 76 -20.51 0.41 0.26
N THR A 77 -19.51 -0.11 0.96
CA THR A 77 -19.56 -1.48 1.47
C THR A 77 -20.40 -1.61 2.73
N ARG A 78 -21.50 -2.34 2.61
CA ARG A 78 -22.43 -2.66 3.71
C ARG A 78 -22.26 -4.11 4.14
N THR A 79 -21.35 -4.36 5.08
CA THR A 79 -21.16 -5.70 5.66
C THR A 79 -21.55 -5.73 7.13
N LYS A 80 -21.95 -6.92 7.61
CA LYS A 80 -22.36 -7.16 9.01
C LYS A 80 -21.24 -6.90 10.02
N ILE A 81 -19.98 -7.01 9.59
CA ILE A 81 -18.79 -6.82 10.44
C ILE A 81 -18.25 -5.39 10.38
N GLY A 82 -18.94 -4.47 9.70
CA GLY A 82 -18.57 -3.07 9.58
C GLY A 82 -17.99 -2.69 8.22
N ARG A 83 -17.93 -1.39 7.95
CA ARG A 83 -17.60 -0.85 6.62
C ARG A 83 -16.13 -1.07 6.21
N ARG A 84 -15.19 -0.88 7.13
CA ARG A 84 -13.73 -0.93 6.87
C ARG A 84 -13.05 -2.23 7.30
N ILE A 85 -13.68 -3.00 8.19
CA ILE A 85 -13.11 -4.19 8.82
C ILE A 85 -12.81 -5.33 7.81
N PRO A 86 -13.66 -5.62 6.79
CA PRO A 86 -13.35 -6.63 5.79
C PRO A 86 -12.05 -6.32 5.03
N TYR A 87 -11.90 -5.06 4.59
CA TYR A 87 -10.73 -4.61 3.84
C TYR A 87 -9.45 -4.69 4.66
N ILE A 88 -9.49 -4.28 5.94
CA ILE A 88 -8.32 -4.37 6.81
C ILE A 88 -7.96 -5.84 7.06
N ARG A 89 -8.93 -6.71 7.35
CA ARG A 89 -8.66 -8.12 7.69
C ARG A 89 -8.12 -8.91 6.50
N TYR A 90 -8.75 -8.82 5.33
CA TYR A 90 -8.31 -9.59 4.17
C TYR A 90 -7.17 -8.89 3.41
N GLY A 91 -7.22 -7.56 3.35
CA GLY A 91 -6.19 -6.74 2.72
C GLY A 91 -4.85 -6.81 3.46
N SER A 92 -4.84 -6.88 4.80
CA SER A 92 -3.56 -7.00 5.54
C SER A 92 -2.78 -8.26 5.23
N ILE A 93 -3.46 -9.40 5.00
CA ILE A 93 -2.79 -10.65 4.60
C ILE A 93 -2.19 -10.50 3.20
N PHE A 94 -2.97 -9.96 2.26
CA PHE A 94 -2.51 -9.73 0.89
C PHE A 94 -1.33 -8.74 0.86
N TYR A 95 -1.44 -7.64 1.59
CA TYR A 95 -0.41 -6.62 1.73
C TYR A 95 0.89 -7.18 2.32
N GLY A 96 0.79 -8.01 3.36
CA GLY A 96 1.96 -8.69 3.93
C GLY A 96 2.64 -9.64 2.96
N LEU A 97 1.88 -10.41 2.18
CA LEU A 97 2.43 -11.27 1.13
C LEU A 97 3.08 -10.46 0.01
N ALA A 98 2.41 -9.40 -0.46
CA ALA A 98 2.95 -8.51 -1.49
C ALA A 98 4.26 -7.85 -1.05
N PHE A 99 4.33 -7.39 0.22
CA PHE A 99 5.56 -6.86 0.80
C PHE A 99 6.69 -7.90 0.81
N ILE A 100 6.41 -9.18 1.02
CA ILE A 100 7.46 -10.21 0.93
C ILE A 100 7.89 -10.36 -0.52
N PHE A 101 6.94 -10.46 -1.46
CA PHE A 101 7.23 -10.68 -2.88
C PHE A 101 7.95 -9.51 -3.57
N CYS A 102 7.78 -8.27 -3.11
CA CYS A 102 8.42 -7.11 -3.73
C CYS A 102 9.97 -7.15 -3.68
N TRP A 103 10.54 -7.93 -2.76
CA TRP A 103 11.99 -8.13 -2.63
C TRP A 103 12.54 -9.29 -3.46
N PHE A 104 11.66 -10.08 -4.11
CA PHE A 104 12.07 -11.22 -4.93
C PHE A 104 12.03 -10.84 -6.41
N PRO A 105 13.19 -10.60 -7.06
CA PRO A 105 13.23 -10.37 -8.49
C PRO A 105 12.88 -11.67 -9.21
N ILE A 106 11.69 -11.71 -9.82
CA ILE A 106 11.22 -12.82 -10.68
C ILE A 106 11.86 -12.71 -12.08
N ALA A 107 12.37 -11.53 -12.43
CA ALA A 107 12.95 -11.20 -13.72
C ALA A 107 14.46 -11.54 -13.81
N PRO A 108 14.97 -11.87 -15.01
CA PRO A 108 16.40 -11.97 -15.28
C PRO A 108 17.14 -10.66 -14.97
N LEU A 109 18.25 -10.75 -14.23
CA LEU A 109 19.03 -9.61 -13.72
C LEU A 109 19.76 -8.82 -14.82
N ASP A 110 19.98 -9.45 -15.97
CA ASP A 110 20.67 -8.92 -17.13
C ASP A 110 19.78 -8.01 -18.01
N ASN A 111 18.46 -8.01 -17.78
CA ASN A 111 17.51 -7.25 -18.59
C ASN A 111 16.90 -6.06 -17.83
N GLN A 112 17.30 -4.85 -18.22
CA GLN A 112 16.83 -3.58 -17.65
C GLN A 112 15.31 -3.40 -17.75
N ILE A 113 14.69 -3.83 -18.86
CA ILE A 113 13.24 -3.75 -19.05
C ILE A 113 12.53 -4.71 -18.10
N ALA A 114 13.10 -5.89 -17.87
CA ALA A 114 12.52 -6.87 -16.97
C ALA A 114 12.61 -6.40 -15.50
N LEU A 115 13.73 -5.78 -15.10
CA LEU A 115 13.86 -5.12 -13.80
C LEU A 115 12.88 -3.95 -13.63
N PHE A 116 12.66 -3.16 -14.69
CA PHE A 116 11.66 -2.08 -14.68
C PHE A 116 10.24 -2.60 -14.44
N PHE A 117 9.80 -3.63 -15.17
CA PHE A 117 8.47 -4.22 -14.96
C PHE A 117 8.33 -4.86 -13.58
N ASN A 118 9.39 -5.48 -13.08
CA ASN A 118 9.39 -6.05 -11.74
C ASN A 118 9.28 -4.97 -10.65
N PHE A 119 9.98 -3.86 -10.81
CA PHE A 119 9.87 -2.69 -9.93
C PHE A 119 8.47 -2.06 -9.99
N CYS A 120 7.91 -1.82 -11.18
CA CYS A 120 6.53 -1.33 -11.33
C CYS A 120 5.50 -2.25 -10.65
N SER A 121 5.70 -3.57 -10.76
CA SER A 121 4.82 -4.55 -10.12
C SER A 121 4.96 -4.48 -8.60
N SER A 122 6.20 -4.38 -8.10
CA SER A 122 6.52 -4.29 -6.67
C SER A 122 5.92 -3.05 -5.99
N GLU A 123 5.84 -1.93 -6.70
CA GLU A 123 5.24 -0.67 -6.22
C GLU A 123 3.72 -0.64 -6.35
N SER A 124 3.09 -1.57 -7.09
CA SER A 124 1.64 -1.54 -7.31
C SER A 124 0.80 -2.09 -6.14
N PHE A 125 1.42 -2.37 -4.99
CA PHE A 125 0.81 -3.07 -3.86
C PHE A 125 0.83 -2.28 -2.55
#